data_AF-A0A536HDX9-F1
#
_entry.id   AF-A0A536HDX9-F1
#
_cell.length_a   1.000
_cell.length_b   1.000
_cell.length_c   1.000
_cell.angle_alpha   90.00
_cell.angle_beta   90.00
_cell.angle_gamma   90.00
#
_symmetry.space_group_name_H-M   'P 1'
#
loop_
_entity.id
_entity.type
_entity.pdbx_description
1 polymer ?
#
loop_
_entity_poly.entity_id
_entity_poly.type
_entity_poly.pdbx_seq_one_letter_code
_entity_poly.pdbx_strand_id
1 'polypeptide(L)' 'LGGNGARIRYIRSTLIPGQSRCLCLFEADHRNLVRTVNETAQFPFSSIDEAVELITP' A
#
# COMPACT_ATOMS: atom_id res chain seq x y z
N LEU A 1 -2.94 18.70 17.55
CA LEU A 1 -2.92 18.05 16.24
C LEU A 1 -3.07 16.53 16.41
N GLY A 2 -4.14 16.09 17.07
CA GLY A 2 -4.41 14.67 17.33
C GLY A 2 -5.65 14.28 16.54
N GLY A 3 -5.45 13.55 15.45
CA GLY A 3 -6.53 13.04 14.61
C GLY A 3 -6.76 11.58 14.94
N ASN A 4 -7.94 11.26 15.49
CA ASN A 4 -8.41 9.90 15.74
C ASN A 4 -8.85 9.20 14.44
N GLY A 5 -8.11 9.44 13.34
CA GLY A 5 -8.39 8.92 12.00
C GLY A 5 -7.50 7.72 11.70
N ALA A 6 -8.03 6.77 10.94
CA ALA A 6 -7.29 5.59 10.51
C ALA A 6 -5.99 6.03 9.78
N ARG A 7 -4.86 5.44 10.17
CA ARG A 7 -3.53 5.82 9.68
C ARG A 7 -3.11 4.98 8.49
N ILE A 8 -2.50 5.64 7.51
CA ILE A 8 -1.87 5.02 6.35
C ILE A 8 -0.59 5.76 5.99
N ARG A 9 0.44 5.01 5.63
CA ARG A 9 1.76 5.52 5.23
C ARG A 9 2.28 4.71 4.05
N TYR A 10 2.66 5.40 2.99
CA TYR A 10 3.41 4.79 1.90
C TYR A 10 4.85 4.49 2.34
N ILE A 11 5.32 3.28 2.08
CA ILE A 11 6.67 2.82 2.47
C ILE A 11 7.60 2.88 1.27
N ARG A 12 7.27 2.14 0.21
CA ARG A 12 8.10 1.99 -0.99
C ARG A 12 7.31 1.39 -2.14
N SER A 13 7.89 1.44 -3.33
CA SER A 13 7.44 0.73 -4.52
C SER A 13 8.56 -0.07 -5.14
N THR A 14 8.23 -1.21 -5.71
CA THR A 14 9.14 -2.01 -6.53
C THR A 14 8.50 -2.22 -7.90
N LEU A 15 9.10 -1.63 -8.93
CA LEU A 15 8.74 -1.92 -10.32
C LEU A 15 9.47 -3.20 -10.75
N ILE A 16 8.73 -4.15 -11.33
CA ILE A 16 9.24 -5.38 -11.92
C ILE A 16 8.97 -5.30 -13.43
N PRO A 17 9.91 -4.74 -14.23
CA PRO A 17 9.66 -4.46 -15.65
C PRO A 17 9.31 -5.71 -16.46
N GLY A 18 9.99 -6.83 -16.20
CA GLY A 18 9.74 -8.11 -16.87
C GLY A 18 8.36 -8.72 -16.62
N GLN A 19 7.61 -8.21 -15.64
CA GLN A 19 6.23 -8.60 -15.35
C GLN A 19 5.23 -7.49 -15.66
N SER A 20 5.70 -6.30 -16.08
CA SER A 20 4.89 -5.09 -16.19
C SER A 20 4.06 -4.80 -14.93
N ARG A 21 4.65 -5.05 -13.75
CA ARG A 21 3.99 -4.91 -12.44
C ARG A 21 4.72 -3.91 -11.55
N CYS A 22 3.96 -3.10 -10.83
CA CYS A 22 4.46 -2.27 -9.74
C CYS A 22 3.84 -2.76 -8.43
N LEU A 23 4.67 -3.07 -7.44
CA LEU A 23 4.24 -3.44 -6.09
C LEU A 23 4.44 -2.23 -5.19
N CYS A 24 3.38 -1.70 -4.60
CA CYS A 24 3.43 -0.60 -3.64
C CYS A 24 3.15 -1.13 -2.23
N LEU A 25 4.07 -0.88 -1.30
CA LEU A 25 3.92 -1.27 0.10
C LEU A 25 3.43 -0.08 0.93
N PHE A 26 2.37 -0.32 1.68
CA PHE A 26 1.77 0.63 2.63
C PHE A 26 1.73 0.00 4.02
N GLU A 27 1.98 0.81 5.04
CA GLU A 27 1.61 0.51 6.42
C GLU A 27 0.26 1.17 6.69
N ALA A 28 -0.75 0.40 7.09
CA ALA A 28 -2.09 0.91 7.33
C ALA A 28 -2.81 0.12 8.41
N ASP A 29 -3.75 0.76 9.11
CA ASP A 29 -4.55 0.09 10.15
C ASP A 29 -5.41 -1.07 9.60
N HIS A 30 -5.84 -1.00 8.33
CA HIS A 30 -6.53 -2.08 7.65
C HIS A 30 -6.50 -1.94 6.12
N ARG A 31 -6.64 -3.07 5.41
CA ARG A 31 -6.63 -3.15 3.93
C ARG A 31 -7.60 -2.18 3.25
N ASN A 32 -8.82 -2.01 3.81
CA ASN A 32 -9.83 -1.13 3.22
C ASN A 32 -9.38 0.34 3.15
N LEU A 33 -8.51 0.80 4.06
CA LEU A 33 -8.01 2.18 4.02
C LEU A 33 -7.10 2.39 2.81
N VAL A 34 -6.24 1.41 2.51
CA VAL A 34 -5.40 1.42 1.31
C VAL A 34 -6.27 1.50 0.07
N ARG A 35 -7.34 0.70 0.00
CA ARG A 35 -8.32 0.75 -1.10
C ARG A 35 -8.94 2.14 -1.23
N THR A 36 -9.52 2.68 -0.16
CA THR A 36 -10.19 3.98 -0.17
C THR A 36 -9.27 5.11 -0.61
N VAL A 37 -8.02 5.15 -0.13
CA VAL A 37 -7.06 6.19 -0.52
C VAL A 37 -6.65 6.07 -1.98
N ASN A 38 -6.40 4.85 -2.47
CA ASN A 38 -6.06 4.66 -3.88
C ASN A 38 -7.24 5.01 -4.81
N GLU A 39 -8.47 4.61 -4.45
CA GLU A 39 -9.68 4.95 -5.21
C GLU A 39 -9.95 6.47 -5.20
N THR A 40 -9.80 7.13 -4.05
CA THR A 40 -9.96 8.59 -3.92
C THR A 40 -8.91 9.34 -4.73
N ALA A 41 -7.67 8.85 -4.74
CA ALA A 41 -6.59 9.42 -5.54
C ALA A 41 -6.65 9.03 -7.03
N GLN A 42 -7.63 8.19 -7.42
CA GLN A 42 -7.73 7.61 -8.76
C GLN A 42 -6.45 6.88 -9.20
N PHE A 43 -5.70 6.33 -8.23
CA PHE A 43 -4.49 5.58 -8.50
C PHE A 43 -4.84 4.13 -8.88
N PRO A 44 -4.42 3.63 -10.05
CA PRO A 44 -4.79 2.31 -10.51
C PRO A 44 -4.09 1.21 -9.71
N PHE A 45 -4.83 0.15 -9.37
CA PHE A 45 -4.28 -1.07 -8.77
C PHE A 45 -5.02 -2.31 -9.29
N SER A 46 -4.30 -3.43 -9.42
CA SER A 46 -4.89 -4.71 -9.82
C SER A 46 -5.43 -5.50 -8.64
N SER A 47 -4.73 -5.47 -7.50
CA SER A 47 -5.14 -6.11 -6.25
C SER A 47 -4.50 -5.40 -5.06
N ILE A 48 -5.01 -5.65 -3.86
CA ILE A 48 -4.44 -5.16 -2.60
C ILE A 48 -4.44 -6.36 -1.66
N ASP A 49 -3.27 -6.74 -1.16
CA ASP A 49 -3.04 -7.85 -0.26
C ASP A 49 -2.19 -7.47 0.95
N GLU A 50 -2.37 -8.18 2.06
CA GLU A 50 -1.51 -8.04 3.23
C GLU A 50 -0.13 -8.59 2.90
N ALA A 51 0.90 -7.81 3.21
CA ALA A 51 2.28 -8.15 2.99
C ALA A 51 3.00 -8.31 4.34
N VAL A 52 3.82 -9.36 4.44
CA VAL A 52 4.74 -9.56 5.55
C VAL A 52 6.13 -9.24 5.06
N GLU A 53 6.77 -8.24 5.67
CA GLU A 53 8.19 -7.96 5.43
C GLU A 53 9.02 -8.99 6.20
N LEU A 54 9.78 -9.80 5.46
CA LEU A 54 10.73 -10.74 6.03
C LEU A 54 12.07 -10.02 6.23
N ILE A 55 12.51 -9.91 7.47
CA ILE A 55 13.85 -9.43 7.81
C ILE A 55 14.72 -10.68 7.97
N THR A 56 15.47 -11.04 6.93
CA THR A 56 16.56 -12.02 7.06
C THR A 56 17.81 -11.32 7.63
N PRO A 57 18.52 -11.94 8.60
CA PRO A 57 19.78 -11.41 9.13
C PRO A 57 20.84 -11.14 8.05
#